data_AF-A0A834HPY7-F1
#
_entry.id   AF-A0A834HPY7-F1
#
_cell.length_a   1.000
_cell.length_b   1.000
_cell.length_c   1.000
_cell.angle_alpha   90.00
_cell.angle_beta   90.00
_cell.angle_gamma   90.00
#
_symmetry.space_group_name_H-M   'P 1'
#
loop_
_entity.id
_entity.type
_entity.pdbx_description
1 polymer ?
#
loop_
_entity_poly.entity_id
_entity_poly.type
_entity_poly.pdbx_seq_one_letter_code
_entity_poly.pdbx_strand_id
1 'polypeptide(L)'
;MNAFMIWFTRQRRKILQKNPKMQYSEISKWLGGKWKPFSEIKKKPFIDEVKRLWEVYLKENPNYKYMRKKSTLLETPRILPASDDNRTTSALQLGSNRHMIHVTSTYQ
;
A
#
# COMPACT_ATOMS: atom_id res chain seq x y z
N MET A 1 6.63 -8.92 1.91
CA MET A 1 5.53 -8.33 1.11
C MET A 1 4.21 -8.96 1.55
N ASN A 2 3.07 -8.26 1.54
CA ASN A 2 1.76 -8.88 1.87
C ASN A 2 0.97 -9.30 0.61
N ALA A 3 -0.07 -10.12 0.77
CA ALA A 3 -0.80 -10.74 -0.35
C ALA A 3 -1.50 -9.68 -1.24
N PHE A 4 -2.07 -8.64 -0.61
CA PHE A 4 -2.64 -7.51 -1.32
C PHE A 4 -1.61 -6.80 -2.19
N MET A 5 -0.39 -6.57 -1.71
CA MET A 5 0.65 -5.85 -2.45
C MET A 5 1.13 -6.61 -3.68
N ILE A 6 1.19 -7.95 -3.63
CA ILE A 6 1.53 -8.79 -4.79
C ILE A 6 0.46 -8.66 -5.87
N TRP A 7 -0.81 -8.77 -5.47
CA TRP A 7 -1.94 -8.59 -6.39
C TRP A 7 -2.01 -7.15 -6.92
N PHE A 8 -1.91 -6.16 -6.04
CA PHE A 8 -2.00 -4.73 -6.34
C PHE A 8 -0.95 -4.30 -7.36
N THR A 9 0.29 -4.76 -7.22
CA THR A 9 1.37 -4.45 -8.17
C THR A 9 1.00 -4.86 -9.59
N ARG A 10 0.41 -6.06 -9.75
CA ARG A 10 -0.03 -6.57 -11.04
C ARG A 10 -1.22 -5.77 -11.59
N GLN A 11 -2.19 -5.44 -10.76
CA GLN A 11 -3.36 -4.67 -11.19
C GLN A 11 -3.02 -3.23 -11.53
N ARG A 12 -2.22 -2.56 -10.70
CA ARG A 12 -1.76 -1.19 -10.93
C ARG A 12 -1.05 -1.08 -12.27
N ARG A 13 -0.15 -2.02 -12.60
CA ARG A 13 0.53 -2.03 -13.91
C ARG A 13 -0.46 -2.07 -15.08
N LYS A 14 -1.50 -2.91 -15.00
CA LYS A 14 -2.54 -3.00 -16.04
C LYS A 14 -3.35 -1.70 -16.17
N ILE A 15 -3.63 -1.02 -15.06
CA ILE A 15 -4.36 0.24 -15.06
C ILE A 15 -3.49 1.36 -15.67
N LEU A 16 -2.22 1.45 -15.27
CA LEU A 16 -1.29 2.45 -15.81
C LEU A 16 -1.00 2.24 -17.30
N GLN A 17 -1.04 1.01 -17.79
CA GLN A 17 -0.95 0.75 -19.23
C GLN A 17 -2.11 1.37 -20.02
N LYS A 18 -3.31 1.41 -19.44
CA LYS A 18 -4.49 2.02 -20.07
C LYS A 18 -4.58 3.52 -19.82
N ASN A 19 -4.30 3.93 -18.58
CA ASN A 19 -4.40 5.30 -18.10
C ASN A 19 -3.10 5.71 -17.39
N PRO A 20 -2.06 6.12 -18.14
CA PRO A 20 -0.74 6.44 -17.56
C PRO A 20 -0.74 7.60 -16.58
N LYS A 21 -1.72 8.52 -16.70
CA LYS A 21 -1.85 9.73 -15.87
C LYS A 21 -2.68 9.51 -14.60
N MET A 22 -3.27 8.33 -14.40
CA MET A 22 -4.14 8.08 -13.26
C MET A 22 -3.35 8.11 -11.95
N GLN A 23 -3.89 8.79 -10.93
CA GLN A 23 -3.15 8.97 -9.68
C GLN A 23 -3.16 7.69 -8.83
N TYR A 24 -2.05 7.47 -8.13
CA TYR A 24 -1.90 6.30 -7.24
C TYR A 24 -2.98 6.24 -6.15
N SER A 25 -3.35 7.39 -5.58
CA SER A 25 -4.38 7.52 -4.55
C SER A 25 -5.72 6.95 -5.00
N GLU A 26 -6.09 7.22 -6.25
CA GLU A 26 -7.32 6.76 -6.89
C GLU A 26 -7.27 5.25 -7.15
N ILE A 27 -6.15 4.77 -7.71
CA ILE A 27 -5.93 3.35 -7.99
C ILE A 27 -5.99 2.52 -6.69
N SER A 28 -5.36 3.02 -5.62
CA SER A 28 -5.34 2.37 -4.32
C SER A 28 -6.74 2.30 -3.70
N LYS A 29 -7.50 3.40 -3.71
CA LYS A 29 -8.88 3.41 -3.22
C LYS A 29 -9.75 2.39 -3.97
N TRP A 30 -9.67 2.37 -5.30
CA TRP A 30 -10.44 1.46 -6.13
C TRP A 30 -10.06 -0.02 -5.93
N LEU A 31 -8.76 -0.32 -5.95
CA LEU A 31 -8.28 -1.70 -5.78
C LEU A 31 -8.49 -2.22 -4.36
N GLY A 32 -8.38 -1.36 -3.34
CA GLY A 32 -8.72 -1.72 -1.96
C GLY A 32 -10.19 -2.13 -1.81
N GLY A 33 -11.10 -1.39 -2.44
CA GLY A 33 -12.53 -1.73 -2.50
C GLY A 33 -12.80 -3.07 -3.18
N LYS A 34 -12.06 -3.41 -4.23
CA LYS A 34 -12.17 -4.71 -4.92
C LYS A 34 -11.57 -5.88 -4.14
N TRP A 35 -10.52 -5.64 -3.37
CA TRP A 35 -9.83 -6.68 -2.61
C TRP A 35 -10.59 -7.11 -1.35
N LYS A 36 -11.30 -6.19 -0.70
CA LYS A 36 -12.07 -6.50 0.52
C LYS A 36 -13.05 -7.67 0.32
N PRO A 37 -13.96 -7.66 -0.68
CA PRO A 37 -14.90 -8.75 -0.94
C PRO A 37 -14.30 -9.93 -1.73
N PHE A 38 -13.00 -9.94 -2.03
CA PHE A 38 -12.37 -11.06 -2.74
C PHE A 38 -12.45 -12.33 -1.88
N SER A 39 -12.92 -13.43 -2.47
CA SER A 39 -13.03 -14.72 -1.77
C SER A 39 -11.66 -15.28 -1.38
N GLU A 40 -11.64 -16.04 -0.28
CA GLU A 40 -10.43 -16.71 0.24
C GLU A 40 -9.73 -17.53 -0.85
N ILE A 41 -10.50 -18.26 -1.66
CA ILE A 41 -10.00 -19.09 -2.76
C ILE A 41 -9.22 -18.26 -3.78
N LYS A 42 -9.71 -17.05 -4.11
CA LYS A 42 -9.03 -16.14 -5.04
C LYS A 42 -7.81 -15.45 -4.40
N LYS A 43 -7.81 -15.28 -3.08
CA LYS A 43 -6.69 -14.71 -2.30
C LYS A 43 -5.56 -15.74 -2.09
N LYS A 44 -5.91 -17.03 -1.97
CA LYS A 44 -5.00 -18.16 -1.69
C LYS A 44 -3.69 -18.14 -2.49
N PRO A 45 -3.67 -18.04 -3.82
CA PRO A 45 -2.40 -18.02 -4.57
C PRO A 45 -1.48 -16.85 -4.19
N PHE A 46 -2.04 -15.70 -3.78
CA PHE A 46 -1.24 -14.57 -3.32
C PHE A 46 -0.71 -14.77 -1.90
N ILE A 47 -1.47 -15.48 -1.05
CA ILE A 47 -1.03 -15.85 0.30
C ILE A 47 0.12 -16.85 0.22
N ASP A 48 0.01 -17.85 -0.65
CA ASP A 48 1.06 -18.85 -0.85
C ASP A 48 2.34 -18.21 -1.44
N GLU A 49 2.19 -17.25 -2.37
CA GLU A 49 3.34 -16.49 -2.88
C GLU A 49 4.00 -15.64 -1.78
N VAL A 50 3.24 -15.06 -0.86
CA VAL A 50 3.82 -14.38 0.32
C VAL A 50 4.66 -15.34 1.15
N LYS A 51 4.14 -16.54 1.42
CA LYS A 51 4.87 -17.56 2.20
C LYS A 51 6.17 -17.94 1.51
N ARG A 52 6.12 -18.24 0.21
CA ARG A 52 7.29 -18.56 -0.60
C ARG A 52 8.34 -17.45 -0.56
N LEU A 53 7.93 -16.21 -0.75
CA LEU A 53 8.84 -15.06 -0.68
C LEU A 53 9.42 -14.86 0.72
N TRP A 54 8.63 -15.14 1.76
CA TRP A 54 9.08 -15.00 3.13
C TRP A 54 10.09 -16.09 3.53
N GLU A 55 9.88 -17.33 3.09
CA GLU A 55 10.83 -18.44 3.30
C GLU A 55 12.19 -18.15 2.66
N VAL A 56 12.19 -17.69 1.40
CA VAL A 56 13.42 -17.26 0.71
C VAL A 56 14.10 -16.14 1.50
N TYR A 57 13.32 -15.13 1.90
CA TYR A 57 13.85 -13.98 2.63
C TYR A 57 14.47 -14.36 3.97
N LEU A 58 13.82 -15.22 4.76
CA LEU A 58 14.33 -15.70 6.04
C LEU A 58 15.61 -16.54 5.87
N LYS A 59 15.67 -17.38 4.83
CA LYS A 59 16.85 -18.17 4.51
C LYS A 59 18.05 -17.29 4.19
N GLU A 60 17.83 -16.24 3.40
CA GLU A 60 18.87 -15.28 3.02
C GLU A 60 19.23 -14.30 4.15
N ASN A 61 18.30 -14.06 5.09
CA ASN A 61 18.46 -13.10 6.17
C ASN A 61 18.17 -13.75 7.55
N PRO A 62 19.04 -14.66 8.02
CA PRO A 62 18.81 -15.42 9.26
C PRO A 62 18.72 -14.53 10.50
N ASN A 63 19.35 -13.35 10.48
CA ASN A 63 19.37 -12.40 11.61
C ASN A 63 18.38 -11.24 11.43
N TYR A 64 17.46 -11.33 10.47
CA TYR A 64 16.52 -10.24 10.23
C TYR A 64 15.53 -10.07 11.38
N LYS A 65 15.52 -8.88 11.97
CA LYS A 65 14.51 -8.43 12.93
C LYS A 65 13.88 -7.13 12.43
N TYR A 66 12.60 -7.19 12.08
CA TYR A 66 11.86 -5.99 11.74
C TYR A 66 11.73 -5.09 12.98
N MET A 67 12.33 -3.91 12.92
CA MET A 67 12.19 -2.88 13.95
C MET A 67 11.54 -1.66 13.32
N ARG A 68 10.32 -1.34 13.76
CA ARG A 68 9.68 -0.07 13.40
C ARG A 68 10.50 1.05 14.01
N LYS A 69 11.15 1.87 13.17
CA LYS A 69 11.76 3.11 13.62
C LYS A 69 10.65 3.99 14.19
N LYS A 70 10.73 4.37 15.47
CA LYS A 70 9.83 5.38 16.03
C LYS A 70 10.11 6.68 15.29
N SER A 71 9.13 7.16 14.53
CA SER A 71 9.24 8.46 13.90
C SER A 71 9.15 9.50 15.02
N THR A 72 10.24 10.21 15.28
CA THR A 72 10.22 11.48 16.04
C THR A 72 9.54 12.54 15.19
N LEU A 73 8.25 12.35 14.90
CA LEU A 73 7.40 13.44 14.46
C LEU A 73 6.93 14.12 15.74
N LEU A 74 7.45 15.32 15.96
CA LEU A 74 6.98 16.25 16.99
C LEU A 74 5.46 16.22 17.01
N GLU A 75 4.91 15.86 18.17
CA GLU A 75 3.48 15.74 18.43
C GLU A 75 2.79 17.05 18.04
N THR A 76 2.11 17.07 16.91
CA THR A 76 1.01 18.01 16.74
C THR A 76 -0.15 17.45 17.55
N PRO A 77 -0.66 18.15 18.58
CA PRO A 77 -1.73 17.65 19.42
C PRO A 77 -2.94 17.37 18.52
N ARG A 78 -3.30 16.09 18.40
CA ARG A 78 -4.49 15.67 17.67
C ARG A 78 -5.69 15.93 18.58
N ILE A 79 -6.10 17.19 18.73
CA ILE A 79 -7.41 17.51 19.26
C ILE A 79 -8.41 17.08 18.19
N LEU A 80 -9.10 15.96 18.42
CA LEU A 80 -10.29 15.60 17.68
C LEU A 80 -11.46 16.34 18.35
N PRO A 81 -12.10 17.32 17.71
CA PRO A 81 -13.42 17.74 18.16
C PRO A 81 -14.38 16.57 17.92
N ALA A 82 -15.23 16.34 18.92
CA ALA A 82 -16.28 15.34 18.93
C ALA A 82 -17.20 15.47 17.70
N SER A 83 -17.74 14.32 17.33
CA SER A 83 -18.67 14.06 16.23
C SER A 83 -19.72 15.15 16.01
N ASP A 84 -19.95 15.52 14.75
CA ASP A 84 -21.30 15.78 14.27
C ASP A 84 -21.42 15.60 12.74
N ASP A 85 -22.64 15.25 12.34
CA ASP A 85 -23.08 14.83 11.03
C ASP A 85 -22.89 15.86 9.89
N ASN A 86 -22.80 15.30 8.67
CA ASN A 86 -23.17 15.89 7.37
C ASN A 86 -22.30 16.97 6.68
N ARG A 87 -22.04 16.65 5.40
CA ARG A 87 -21.73 17.49 4.22
C ARG A 87 -20.38 18.19 4.10
N THR A 88 -19.75 17.90 2.96
CA THR A 88 -19.08 18.86 2.08
C THR A 88 -17.95 19.70 2.67
N THR A 89 -16.70 19.40 2.31
CA THR A 89 -15.70 20.46 2.15
C THR A 89 -14.68 20.09 1.07
N SER A 90 -14.86 20.75 -0.07
CA SER A 90 -13.82 21.04 -1.04
C SER A 90 -12.66 21.79 -0.41
N ALA A 91 -11.47 21.54 -0.96
CA ALA A 91 -10.27 22.40 -0.95
C ALA A 91 -9.59 22.62 0.41
N LEU A 92 -8.34 22.15 0.50
CA LEU A 92 -7.20 23.05 0.69
C LEU A 92 -5.90 22.35 0.31
N GLN A 93 -5.26 22.97 -0.68
CA GLN A 93 -3.95 22.75 -1.24
C GLN A 93 -2.87 22.71 -0.15
N LEU A 94 -2.20 21.56 0.03
CA LEU A 94 -0.86 21.54 0.62
C LEU A 94 0.01 20.50 -0.08
N GLY A 95 1.03 21.02 -0.77
CA GLY A 95 2.35 20.42 -0.79
C GLY A 95 2.45 19.05 -1.45
N SER A 96 2.63 19.08 -2.78
CA SER A 96 3.36 18.06 -3.53
C SER A 96 4.58 17.58 -2.75
N ASN A 97 4.50 16.40 -2.11
CA ASN A 97 5.67 15.61 -1.70
C ASN A 97 5.24 14.23 -1.18
N ARG A 98 5.07 13.26 -2.09
CA ARG A 98 5.34 11.85 -1.79
C ARG A 98 5.93 11.20 -3.04
N HIS A 99 7.24 11.39 -3.22
CA HIS A 99 8.05 10.49 -4.02
C HIS A 99 7.90 9.10 -3.42
N MET A 100 7.01 8.30 -4.02
CA MET A 100 7.02 6.87 -3.78
C MET A 100 8.34 6.36 -4.32
N ILE A 101 9.12 5.77 -3.43
CA ILE A 101 10.22 4.85 -3.72
C ILE A 101 9.79 3.91 -4.86
N HIS A 102 10.18 4.28 -6.07
CA HIS A 102 10.26 3.36 -7.17
C HIS A 102 11.38 2.40 -6.80
N VAL A 103 11.05 1.26 -6.20
CA VAL A 103 11.94 0.09 -6.23
C VAL A 103 11.93 -0.40 -7.67
N THR A 104 12.69 0.27 -8.52
CA THR A 104 13.07 -0.24 -9.83
C THR A 104 13.95 -1.46 -9.61
N SER A 105 13.43 -2.61 -10.01
CA SER A 105 14.14 -3.69 -10.70
C SER A 105 15.68 -3.58 -10.69
N THR A 106 16.32 -4.35 -9.82
CA THR A 106 17.67 -4.90 -10.07
C THR A 106 17.71 -6.33 -9.54
N TYR A 107 17.24 -7.27 -10.37
CA TYR A 107 17.77 -8.63 -10.38
C TYR A 107 18.58 -8.71 -11.67
N GLN A 108 19.91 -8.73 -11.52
CA GLN A 108 20.82 -9.45 -12.41
C GLN A 108 21.38 -10.60 -11.59
#